data_AF-A0A4P5UDQ7-F1
#
_entry.id   AF-A0A4P5UDQ7-F1
#
_cell.length_a   1.000
_cell.length_b   1.000
_cell.length_c   1.000
_cell.angle_alpha   90.00
_cell.angle_beta   90.00
_cell.angle_gamma   90.00
#
_symmetry.space_group_name_H-M   'P 1'
#
loop_
_entity.id
_entity.type
_entity.pdbx_description
1 polymer ?
#
loop_
_entity_poly.entity_id
_entity_poly.type
_entity_poly.pdbx_seq_one_letter_code
_entity_poly.pdbx_strand_id
1 'polypeptide(L)' 'MPRAITVKKVKDLPVSFLLTDGMGARPDLKISNVPQLIITARISKSGKAMPESGDLQGLSQKVKPGDKDISIVIDQQIP' A
#
# COMPACT_ATOMS: atom_id res chain seq x y z
N MET A 1 4.61 3.30 10.72
CA MET A 1 5.15 2.14 9.96
C MET A 1 3.99 1.39 9.33
N PRO A 2 4.12 0.87 8.09
CA PRO A 2 3.07 0.10 7.44
C PRO A 2 2.90 -1.28 8.09
N ARG A 3 1.66 -1.79 8.10
CA ARG A 3 1.30 -3.11 8.65
C ARG A 3 1.64 -4.26 7.70
N ALA A 4 1.68 -3.98 6.41
CA ALA A 4 2.06 -4.92 5.36
C ALA A 4 2.56 -4.12 4.16
N ILE A 5 3.52 -4.68 3.42
CA ILE A 5 4.01 -4.10 2.16
C ILE A 5 4.09 -5.21 1.13
N THR A 6 3.64 -4.92 -0.08
CA THR A 6 3.98 -5.71 -1.27
C THR A 6 4.64 -4.78 -2.29
N VAL A 7 5.65 -5.28 -2.99
CA VAL A 7 6.42 -4.50 -3.97
C VAL A 7 6.21 -5.14 -5.34
N LYS A 8 5.92 -4.30 -6.35
CA LYS A 8 5.73 -4.67 -7.75
C LYS A 8 6.56 -3.74 -8.64
N LYS A 9 6.80 -4.12 -9.89
CA LYS A 9 7.51 -3.25 -10.85
C LYS A 9 6.50 -2.35 -11.55
N VAL A 10 6.88 -1.09 -11.78
CA VAL A 10 6.02 -0.09 -12.46
C VAL A 10 5.58 -0.56 -13.85
N LYS A 11 6.45 -1.27 -14.57
CA LYS A 11 6.15 -1.82 -15.90
C LYS A 11 5.01 -2.85 -15.92
N ASP A 12 4.64 -3.38 -14.75
CA ASP A 12 3.59 -4.39 -14.62
C ASP A 12 2.20 -3.75 -14.42
N LEU A 13 2.10 -2.41 -14.40
CA LEU A 13 0.83 -1.71 -14.26
C LEU A 13 -0.05 -1.86 -15.52
N PRO A 14 -1.38 -2.03 -15.38
CA PRO A 14 -2.11 -2.20 -14.12
C PRO A 14 -1.85 -3.57 -13.48
N VAL A 15 -1.67 -3.59 -12.15
CA VAL A 15 -1.27 -4.79 -11.41
C VAL A 15 -2.22 -5.06 -10.24
N SER A 16 -2.51 -6.32 -9.99
CA SER A 16 -3.21 -6.76 -8.79
C SER A 16 -2.25 -6.90 -7.61
N PHE A 17 -2.74 -6.61 -6.41
CA PHE A 17 -1.98 -6.73 -5.17
C PHE A 17 -2.71 -7.59 -4.14
N LEU A 18 -1.94 -8.14 -3.20
CA LEU A 18 -2.45 -8.86 -2.03
C LEU A 18 -1.65 -8.39 -0.82
N LEU A 19 -2.34 -8.03 0.25
CA LEU A 19 -1.75 -7.70 1.54
C LEU A 19 -2.22 -8.73 2.57
N THR A 20 -1.28 -9.35 3.27
CA THR A 20 -1.58 -10.35 4.31
C THR A 20 -0.87 -9.99 5.61
N ASP A 21 -1.36 -10.52 6.74
CA ASP A 21 -0.79 -10.32 8.07
C ASP A 21 0.68 -10.76 8.20
N GLY A 22 1.15 -11.65 7.31
CA GLY A 22 2.53 -12.14 7.30
C GLY A 22 3.53 -11.20 6.61
N MET A 23 3.06 -10.11 5.99
CA MET A 23 3.93 -9.15 5.28
C MET A 23 4.42 -8.00 6.16
N GLY A 24 3.97 -7.92 7.41
CA GLY A 24 4.40 -6.92 8.38
C GLY A 24 5.74 -7.26 9.02
N ALA A 25 6.55 -6.23 9.34
CA ALA A 25 7.82 -6.40 10.03
C ALA A 25 7.67 -6.81 11.51
N ARG A 26 6.48 -6.66 12.10
CA ARG A 26 6.22 -6.97 13.51
C ARG A 26 4.95 -7.84 13.65
N PRO A 27 5.01 -8.99 14.37
CA PRO A 27 3.88 -9.92 14.49
C PRO A 27 2.62 -9.34 15.15
N ASP A 28 2.77 -8.30 15.96
CA ASP A 28 1.68 -7.58 16.65
C ASP A 28 0.95 -6.57 15.74
N LEU A 29 1.59 -6.13 14.64
CA LEU A 29 1.06 -5.13 13.71
C LEU A 29 0.32 -5.75 12.52
N LYS A 30 -0.63 -6.64 12.80
CA LYS A 30 -1.46 -7.30 11.77
C LYS A 30 -2.50 -6.36 11.17
N ILE A 31 -2.91 -6.63 9.94
CA ILE A 31 -4.04 -5.98 9.27
C ILE A 31 -5.34 -6.39 9.98
N SER A 32 -5.47 -7.69 10.32
CA SER A 32 -6.65 -8.23 11.02
C SER A 32 -6.95 -7.60 12.38
N ASN A 33 -5.94 -6.98 13.02
CA ASN A 33 -6.08 -6.37 14.35
C ASN A 33 -6.67 -4.95 14.32
N VAL A 34 -6.96 -4.39 13.13
CA VAL A 34 -7.55 -3.04 13.02
C VAL A 34 -8.92 -3.08 12.33
N PRO A 35 -9.87 -2.25 12.78
CA PRO A 35 -11.22 -2.25 12.22
C PRO A 35 -11.24 -1.67 10.79
N GLN A 36 -10.36 -0.72 10.50
CA GLN A 36 -10.25 -0.04 9.21
C GLN A 36 -8.80 0.38 8.95
N LEU A 37 -8.47 0.49 7.67
CA LEU A 37 -7.19 0.99 7.19
C LEU A 37 -7.36 1.75 5.87
N ILE A 38 -6.32 2.49 5.50
CA ILE A 38 -6.17 3.08 4.16
C ILE A 38 -4.99 2.38 3.52
N ILE A 39 -5.15 1.98 2.26
CA ILE A 39 -4.07 1.43 1.45
C ILE A 39 -3.47 2.57 0.65
N THR A 40 -2.15 2.70 0.73
CA THR A 40 -1.39 3.66 -0.07
C THR A 40 -0.57 2.89 -1.09
N ALA A 41 -0.82 3.17 -2.37
CA ALA A 41 0.02 2.71 -3.46
C ALA A 41 1.05 3.79 -3.77
N ARG A 42 2.31 3.42 -3.99
CA ARG A 42 3.38 4.37 -4.29
C ARG A 42 4.28 3.88 -5.42
N ILE A 43 4.60 4.78 -6.34
CA ILE A 43 5.69 4.66 -7.29
C ILE A 43 6.86 5.48 -6.73
N SER A 44 7.92 4.79 -6.33
CA SER A 44 9.14 5.42 -5.83
C SER A 44 10.35 4.96 -6.62
N LYS A 45 11.22 5.90 -6.97
CA LYS A 45 12.51 5.60 -7.63
C LYS A 45 13.51 4.96 -6.65
N SER A 46 13.40 5.26 -5.35
CA SER A 46 14.28 4.70 -4.32
C SER A 46 13.89 3.28 -3.88
N GLY A 47 12.66 2.86 -4.21
CA GLY A 47 12.11 1.57 -3.81
C GLY A 47 11.71 1.49 -2.33
N LYS A 48 11.71 2.60 -1.60
CA LYS A 48 11.32 2.64 -0.19
C LYS A 48 9.80 2.73 -0.03
N ALA A 49 9.29 2.09 1.02
CA ALA A 49 7.87 2.14 1.38
C ALA A 49 7.47 3.42 2.16
N MET A 50 8.44 4.22 2.63
CA MET A 50 8.19 5.51 3.31
C MET A 50 8.15 6.65 2.27
N PRO A 51 7.31 7.68 2.43
CA PRO A 51 7.18 8.73 1.41
C PRO A 51 8.46 9.53 1.27
N GLU A 52 8.87 9.78 0.03
CA GLU A 52 9.94 10.71 -0.32
C GLU A 52 9.42 11.74 -1.33
N SER A 53 10.01 12.95 -1.32
CA SER A 53 9.68 14.01 -2.26
C SER A 53 9.90 13.54 -3.70
N GLY A 54 8.93 13.84 -4.57
CA GLY A 54 8.93 13.44 -5.98
C GLY A 54 8.33 12.06 -6.25
N ASP A 55 8.02 11.25 -5.24
CA ASP A 55 7.28 10.01 -5.43
C ASP A 55 5.84 10.29 -5.91
N LEU A 56 5.24 9.33 -6.63
CA LEU A 56 3.82 9.37 -6.95
C LEU A 56 3.07 8.43 -6.01
N GLN A 57 1.91 8.86 -5.50
CA GLN A 57 1.07 8.06 -4.62
C GLN A 57 -0.40 8.10 -5.01
N GLY A 58 -1.11 7.08 -4.56
CA GLY A 58 -2.56 6.94 -4.62
C GLY A 58 -3.07 6.39 -3.30
N LEU A 59 -4.27 6.80 -2.90
CA LEU A 59 -4.89 6.33 -1.66
C LEU A 59 -6.21 5.64 -1.97
N SER A 60 -6.46 4.52 -1.32
CA SER A 60 -7.80 3.93 -1.30
C SER A 60 -8.74 4.77 -0.43
N GLN A 61 -10.04 4.50 -0.55
CA GLN A 61 -10.98 4.82 0.52
C GLN A 61 -10.64 4.02 1.80
N LYS A 62 -11.32 4.30 2.91
CA LYS A 62 -11.21 3.47 4.11
C LYS A 62 -11.76 2.08 3.80
N VAL A 63 -10.94 1.05 4.01
CA VAL A 63 -11.29 -0.36 3.78
C VAL A 63 -11.16 -1.15 5.07
N LYS A 64 -11.81 -2.32 5.11
CA LYS A 64 -11.74 -3.28 6.21
C LYS A 64 -10.85 -4.47 5.83
N PRO A 65 -10.25 -5.16 6.80
CA PRO A 65 -9.60 -6.44 6.53
C PRO A 65 -10.57 -7.42 5.84
N GLY A 66 -10.15 -8.00 4.73
CA GLY A 66 -10.96 -8.94 3.94
C GLY A 66 -11.70 -8.32 2.75
N ASP A 67 -11.73 -6.99 2.62
CA ASP A 67 -12.27 -6.32 1.44
C ASP A 67 -11.49 -6.74 0.18
N LYS A 68 -12.21 -6.86 -0.94
CA LYS A 68 -11.69 -7.28 -2.24
C LYS A 68 -11.99 -6.22 -3.31
N ASP A 69 -11.37 -6.37 -4.46
CA ASP A 69 -11.60 -5.53 -5.65
C ASP A 69 -11.37 -4.03 -5.39
N ILE A 70 -10.41 -3.73 -4.51
CA ILE A 70 -10.00 -2.38 -4.16
C ILE A 70 -9.16 -1.81 -5.29
N SER A 71 -9.68 -0.79 -5.98
CA SER A 71 -8.95 -0.04 -7.00
C SER A 71 -8.31 1.20 -6.40
N ILE A 72 -7.06 1.47 -6.79
CA ILE A 72 -6.29 2.64 -6.35
C ILE A 72 -5.68 3.29 -7.58
N VAL A 73 -6.01 4.56 -7.81
CA VAL A 73 -5.38 5.38 -8.84
C VAL A 73 -4.23 6.14 -8.20
N ILE A 74 -3.06 6.13 -8.86
CA ILE A 74 -1.85 6.83 -8.43
C ILE A 74 -1.79 8.15 -9.20
N ASP A 75 -2.20 9.25 -8.57
CA ASP A 75 -2.42 10.55 -9.21
C ASP A 75 -1.83 11.75 -8.44
N GLN A 76 -1.24 11.52 -7.26
CA GLN A 76 -0.68 12.59 -6.43
C GLN A 76 0.85 12.52 -6.40
N GLN A 77 1.53 13.61 -6.75
CA GLN A 77 2.96 13.75 -6.49
C GLN A 77 3.20 14.25 -5.06
N ILE A 78 4.15 13.63 -4.36
CA ILE A 78 4.61 14.07 -3.05
C ILE A 78 5.53 15.29 -3.24
N PRO A 79 5.22 16.44 -2.60
CA PRO A 79 6.07 17.64 -2.65
C PRO A 79 7.49 17.40 -2.11
#